data_AF-A0A1X6WSI3-F1
#
_entry.id   AF-A0A1X6WSI3-F1
#
_cell.length_a   1.000
_cell.length_b   1.000
_cell.length_c   1.000
_cell.angle_alpha   90.00
_cell.angle_beta   90.00
_cell.angle_gamma   90.00
#
_symmetry.space_group_name_H-M   'P 1'
#
loop_
_entity.id
_entity.type
_entity.pdbx_description
1 polymer ?
#
loop_
_entity_poly.entity_id
_entity_poly.type
_entity_poly.pdbx_seq_one_letter_code
_entity_poly.pdbx_strand_id
1 'polypeptide(L)'
;MKEVKIIKTTDLINGGCNACPTVKSDVYVLVLNDLNRPLENLDVTSLVMTVALANGYKQYQEYDMAEDYDVYKNGTNEVSVIPEYDKLIIKKGFSQHKVANNYQEPAEIFAVVNNILTQFFDLEGLNFVIEEEK
;
A
#
# COMPACT_ATOMS: atom_id res chain seq x y z
N MET A 1 11.46 -3.31 -15.15
CA MET A 1 10.86 -2.92 -13.87
C MET A 1 11.60 -1.69 -13.39
N LYS A 2 10.87 -0.61 -13.09
CA LYS A 2 11.45 0.63 -12.57
C LYS A 2 11.83 0.45 -11.09
N GLU A 3 12.99 0.95 -10.70
CA GLU A 3 13.38 0.98 -9.29
C GLU A 3 12.66 2.10 -8.54
N VAL A 4 12.21 1.80 -7.33
CA VAL A 4 11.55 2.73 -6.42
C VAL A 4 12.09 2.52 -5.02
N LYS A 5 12.28 3.62 -4.28
CA LYS A 5 12.86 3.59 -2.94
C LYS A 5 11.79 3.74 -1.89
N ILE A 6 11.90 2.98 -0.82
CA ILE A 6 11.12 3.15 0.41
C ILE A 6 12.10 3.61 1.48
N ILE A 7 12.01 4.88 1.85
CA ILE A 7 12.78 5.42 2.96
C ILE A 7 12.08 5.02 4.24
N LYS A 8 12.82 4.37 5.14
CA LYS A 8 12.37 4.00 6.49
C LYS A 8 13.08 4.89 7.50
N THR A 9 12.30 5.59 8.32
CA THR A 9 12.79 6.38 9.45
C THR A 9 12.20 5.81 10.73
N THR A 10 13.01 5.57 11.75
CA THR A 10 12.54 5.06 13.04
C THR A 10 12.62 6.16 14.10
N ASP A 11 11.45 6.60 14.55
CA ASP A 11 11.32 7.60 15.61
C ASP A 11 11.07 6.94 16.97
N LEU A 12 11.60 7.57 18.01
CA LEU A 12 11.31 7.22 19.40
C LEU A 12 10.26 8.18 19.95
N ILE A 13 9.02 7.69 20.06
CA ILE A 13 7.91 8.48 20.58
C ILE A 13 7.83 8.25 22.09
N ASN A 14 8.07 9.31 22.86
CA ASN A 14 7.74 9.32 24.28
C ASN A 14 6.26 9.63 24.44
N GLY A 15 5.51 8.74 25.11
CA GLY A 15 4.13 9.03 25.45
C GLY A 15 4.05 10.30 26.30
N GLY A 16 3.05 11.16 26.06
CA GLY A 16 2.88 12.45 26.74
C GLY A 16 2.58 12.37 28.25
N CYS A 17 2.65 11.18 28.84
CA CYS A 17 2.55 10.92 30.27
C CYS A 17 3.86 10.29 30.76
N ASN A 18 4.35 10.70 31.92
CA ASN A 18 5.60 10.22 32.53
C ASN A 18 5.64 8.72 32.86
N ALA A 19 4.52 8.00 32.75
CA ALA A 19 4.41 6.56 32.96
C ALA A 19 4.39 5.75 31.65
N CYS A 20 4.29 6.41 30.48
CA CYS A 20 4.25 5.72 29.20
C CYS A 20 5.67 5.34 28.75
N PRO A 21 5.91 4.09 28.32
CA PRO A 21 7.20 3.71 27.77
C PRO A 21 7.46 4.43 26.45
N THR A 22 8.73 4.66 26.14
CA THR A 22 9.15 5.06 24.81
C THR A 22 8.83 3.94 23.83
N VAL A 23 8.09 4.25 22.78
CA VAL A 23 7.77 3.30 21.71
C VAL A 23 8.54 3.65 20.45
N LYS A 24 9.01 2.63 19.73
CA LYS A 24 9.54 2.81 18.37
C LYS A 24 8.37 2.95 17.41
N SER A 25 8.45 3.94 16.54
CA SER A 25 7.50 4.15 15.45
C SER A 25 8.28 4.20 14.16
N ASP A 26 8.01 3.25 13.27
CA ASP A 26 8.58 3.26 11.94
C ASP A 26 7.69 4.09 11.01
N VAL A 27 8.29 5.02 10.29
CA VAL A 27 7.65 5.86 9.28
C VAL A 27 8.22 5.48 7.92
N TYR A 28 7.35 5.33 6.93
CA TYR A 28 7.72 4.90 5.60
C TYR A 28 7.35 5.95 4.54
N VAL A 29 8.27 6.24 3.63
CA VAL A 29 8.03 7.15 2.49
C VAL A 29 8.45 6.46 1.21
N LEU A 30 7.51 6.30 0.28
CA LEU A 30 7.77 5.82 -1.08
C LEU A 30 8.23 7.00 -1.95
N VAL A 31 9.44 6.90 -2.52
CA VAL A 31 9.95 7.83 -3.52
C VAL A 31 9.61 7.29 -4.91
N LEU A 32 8.63 7.91 -5.56
CA LEU A 32 8.13 7.50 -6.87
C LEU A 32 7.99 8.72 -7.80
N ASN A 33 8.68 8.67 -8.95
CA ASN A 33 8.75 9.77 -9.91
C ASN A 33 9.32 11.05 -9.28
N ASP A 34 10.38 10.92 -8.47
CA ASP A 34 11.03 12.02 -7.73
C ASP A 34 10.12 12.75 -6.75
N LEU A 35 8.97 12.16 -6.40
CA LEU A 35 8.03 12.67 -5.41
C LEU A 35 7.97 11.74 -4.21
N ASN A 36 8.03 12.34 -3.02
CA ASN A 36 7.86 11.65 -1.75
C ASN A 36 6.37 11.40 -1.49
N ARG A 37 6.02 10.15 -1.22
CA ARG A 37 4.65 9.73 -0.90
C ARG A 37 4.65 8.99 0.43
N PRO A 38 4.06 9.57 1.49
CA PRO A 38 4.00 8.90 2.77
C PRO A 38 3.17 7.62 2.64
N LEU A 39 3.62 6.55 3.28
CA LEU A 39 2.87 5.32 3.45
C LEU A 39 2.34 5.27 4.88
N GLU A 40 1.12 4.77 5.06
CA GLU A 40 0.56 4.55 6.39
C GLU A 40 1.33 3.44 7.12
N ASN A 41 1.55 2.31 6.44
CA ASN A 41 2.37 1.20 6.90
C ASN A 41 3.17 0.59 5.74
N LEU A 42 4.14 -0.26 6.06
CA LEU A 42 4.77 -1.13 5.06
C LEU A 42 3.92 -2.39 4.87
N ASP A 43 2.81 -2.26 4.15
CA ASP A 43 1.85 -3.33 3.86
C ASP A 43 1.39 -3.30 2.39
N VAL A 44 0.63 -4.33 1.99
CA VAL A 44 0.16 -4.46 0.59
C VAL A 44 -0.76 -3.30 0.22
N THR A 45 -1.71 -2.95 1.09
CA THR A 45 -2.71 -1.92 0.86
C THR A 45 -2.06 -0.55 0.62
N SER A 46 -1.22 -0.10 1.54
CA SER A 46 -0.56 1.21 1.50
C SER A 46 0.26 1.36 0.22
N LEU A 47 1.01 0.32 -0.18
CA LEU A 47 1.84 0.35 -1.39
C LEU A 47 1.00 0.35 -2.66
N VAL A 48 0.03 -0.55 -2.80
CA VAL A 48 -0.84 -0.64 -3.99
C VAL A 48 -1.58 0.67 -4.21
N MET A 49 -2.22 1.20 -3.16
CA MET A 49 -3.01 2.42 -3.25
C MET A 49 -2.14 3.62 -3.62
N THR A 50 -0.99 3.78 -2.94
CA THR A 50 -0.07 4.89 -3.22
C THR A 50 0.48 4.85 -4.64
N VAL A 51 0.87 3.66 -5.13
CA VAL A 51 1.37 3.48 -6.49
C VAL A 51 0.26 3.72 -7.52
N ALA A 52 -0.96 3.21 -7.28
CA ALA A 52 -2.09 3.42 -8.18
C ALA A 52 -2.41 4.91 -8.35
N LEU A 53 -2.56 5.64 -7.24
CA LEU A 53 -2.80 7.08 -7.24
C LEU A 53 -1.68 7.86 -7.96
N ALA A 54 -0.42 7.46 -7.74
CA ALA A 54 0.72 8.06 -8.41
C ALA A 54 0.72 7.87 -9.94
N ASN A 55 0.05 6.82 -10.43
CA ASN A 55 -0.07 6.48 -11.85
C ASN A 55 -1.42 6.90 -12.43
N GLY A 56 -2.12 7.85 -11.80
CA GLY A 56 -3.29 8.51 -12.37
C GLY A 56 -4.63 7.83 -12.08
N TYR A 57 -4.65 6.78 -11.25
CA TYR A 57 -5.90 6.28 -10.70
C TYR A 57 -6.54 7.33 -9.79
N LYS A 58 -7.85 7.39 -9.83
CA LYS A 58 -8.66 8.17 -8.88
C LYS A 58 -9.37 7.21 -7.94
N GLN A 59 -9.31 7.50 -6.65
CA GLN A 59 -10.01 6.77 -5.61
C GLN A 59 -11.43 7.32 -5.46
N TYR A 60 -12.38 6.41 -5.27
CA TYR A 60 -13.77 6.67 -4.93
C TYR A 60 -14.13 5.73 -3.80
N GLN A 61 -14.93 6.21 -2.86
CA GLN A 61 -15.48 5.37 -1.80
C GLN A 61 -16.83 4.84 -2.26
N GLU A 62 -17.02 3.53 -2.16
CA GLU A 62 -18.31 2.87 -2.35
C GLU A 62 -18.86 2.47 -0.99
N TYR A 63 -20.15 2.76 -0.80
CA TYR A 63 -20.87 2.47 0.44
C TYR A 63 -21.76 1.26 0.21
N ASP A 64 -21.41 0.13 0.82
CA ASP A 64 -22.21 -1.09 0.78
C ASP A 64 -22.82 -1.37 2.15
N MET A 65 -23.92 -2.13 2.20
CA MET A 65 -24.58 -2.49 3.45
C MET A 65 -23.70 -3.35 4.37
N ALA A 66 -22.73 -4.08 3.78
CA ALA A 66 -21.82 -4.95 4.53
C ALA A 66 -20.60 -4.18 5.03
N GLU A 67 -19.87 -3.52 4.14
CA GLU A 67 -18.65 -2.79 4.46
C GLU A 67 -18.34 -1.76 3.36
N ASP A 68 -17.86 -0.59 3.77
CA ASP A 68 -17.39 0.44 2.84
C ASP A 68 -16.06 0.01 2.22
N TYR A 69 -15.87 0.27 0.93
CA TYR A 69 -14.64 -0.10 0.23
C TYR A 69 -14.20 0.94 -0.78
N ASP A 70 -12.93 0.88 -1.16
CA ASP A 70 -12.36 1.78 -2.14
C ASP A 70 -12.44 1.22 -3.55
N VAL A 71 -12.73 2.09 -4.51
CA VAL A 71 -12.68 1.80 -5.94
C VAL A 71 -11.72 2.75 -6.63
N TYR A 72 -10.77 2.17 -7.35
CA TYR A 72 -9.76 2.89 -8.10
C TYR A 72 -10.10 2.83 -9.59
N LYS A 73 -10.25 3.99 -10.23
CA LYS A 73 -10.58 4.08 -11.67
C LYS A 73 -9.52 4.83 -12.45
N ASN A 74 -9.14 4.28 -13.60
CA ASN A 74 -8.32 4.95 -14.61
C ASN A 74 -8.83 4.55 -16.01
N GLY A 75 -9.44 5.50 -16.72
CA GLY A 75 -10.11 5.22 -17.99
C GLY A 75 -11.20 4.17 -17.84
N THR A 76 -11.04 3.03 -18.53
CA THR A 76 -11.95 1.87 -18.47
C THR A 76 -11.55 0.84 -17.42
N ASN A 77 -10.39 0.98 -16.79
CA ASN A 77 -9.95 0.06 -15.75
C ASN A 77 -10.52 0.50 -14.39
N GLU A 78 -11.21 -0.42 -13.74
CA GLU A 78 -11.83 -0.23 -12.43
C GLU A 78 -11.43 -1.41 -11.53
N VAL A 79 -10.85 -1.08 -10.38
CA VAL A 79 -10.37 -2.04 -9.39
C VAL A 79 -10.97 -1.71 -8.03
N SER A 80 -11.72 -2.63 -7.45
CA SER A 80 -12.21 -2.52 -6.08
C SER A 80 -11.20 -3.13 -5.12
N VAL A 81 -10.97 -2.45 -4.00
CA VAL A 81 -10.09 -2.87 -2.91
C VAL A 81 -10.95 -2.93 -1.66
N ILE A 82 -11.33 -4.15 -1.28
CA ILE A 82 -12.28 -4.42 -0.21
C ILE A 82 -11.49 -4.91 1.00
N PRO A 83 -11.46 -4.15 2.10
CA PRO A 83 -10.80 -4.59 3.32
C PRO A 83 -11.53 -5.80 3.91
N GLU A 84 -10.77 -6.68 4.55
CA GLU A 84 -11.27 -7.73 5.44
C GLU A 84 -10.31 -7.82 6.64
N TYR A 85 -10.72 -8.46 7.74
CA TYR A 85 -9.84 -8.63 8.90
C TYR A 85 -8.50 -9.32 8.52
N ASP A 86 -7.41 -8.54 8.56
CA ASP A 86 -6.03 -8.87 8.15
C ASP A 86 -5.86 -9.33 6.68
N LYS A 87 -6.85 -9.06 5.84
CA LYS A 87 -6.88 -9.50 4.44
C LYS A 87 -7.40 -8.40 3.53
N LEU A 88 -7.17 -8.59 2.24
CA LEU A 88 -7.60 -7.67 1.20
C LEU A 88 -8.19 -8.47 0.06
N ILE A 89 -9.38 -8.10 -0.40
CA ILE A 89 -9.92 -8.59 -1.66
C ILE A 89 -9.71 -7.52 -2.73
N ILE A 90 -8.94 -7.88 -3.76
CA ILE A 90 -8.80 -7.09 -4.98
C ILE A 90 -9.74 -7.66 -6.03
N LYS A 91 -10.59 -6.81 -6.62
CA LYS A 91 -11.55 -7.22 -7.63
C LYS A 91 -11.45 -6.34 -8.88
N LYS A 92 -11.49 -6.96 -10.05
CA LYS A 92 -11.59 -6.32 -11.37
C LYS A 92 -12.54 -7.11 -12.25
N GLY A 93 -13.74 -6.57 -12.51
CA GLY A 93 -14.80 -7.28 -13.22
C GLY A 93 -15.19 -8.59 -12.51
N PHE A 94 -15.01 -9.72 -13.19
CA PHE A 94 -15.27 -11.07 -12.65
C PHE A 94 -14.05 -11.70 -11.96
N SER A 95 -12.87 -11.10 -12.08
CA SER A 95 -11.66 -11.58 -11.41
C SER A 95 -11.59 -11.02 -10.00
N GLN A 96 -11.28 -11.89 -9.05
CA GLN A 96 -10.99 -11.51 -7.68
C GLN A 96 -9.77 -12.25 -7.16
N HIS A 97 -9.00 -11.60 -6.29
CA HIS A 97 -7.89 -12.21 -5.57
C HIS A 97 -7.95 -11.78 -4.11
N LYS A 98 -7.83 -12.75 -3.20
CA LYS A 98 -7.78 -12.52 -1.77
C LYS A 98 -6.37 -12.74 -1.26
N VAL A 99 -5.77 -11.70 -0.67
CA VAL A 99 -4.39 -11.72 -0.14
C VAL A 99 -4.39 -11.36 1.34
N ALA A 100 -3.30 -11.68 2.04
CA ALA A 100 -3.05 -11.07 3.36
C ALA A 100 -2.63 -9.62 3.15
N ASN A 101 -2.92 -8.74 4.12
CA ASN A 101 -2.41 -7.37 4.04
C ASN A 101 -0.95 -7.29 4.50
N ASN A 102 -0.58 -8.08 5.50
CA ASN A 102 0.72 -8.08 6.14
C ASN A 102 1.48 -9.39 5.86
N TYR A 103 2.81 -9.28 5.75
CA TYR A 103 3.73 -10.41 5.63
C TYR A 103 4.94 -10.21 6.54
N GLN A 104 5.64 -11.29 6.87
CA GLN A 104 6.83 -11.22 7.73
C GLN A 104 8.01 -10.59 6.99
N GLU A 105 8.22 -10.98 5.74
CA GLU A 105 9.34 -10.48 4.94
C GLU A 105 8.86 -9.42 3.93
N PRO A 106 9.51 -8.24 3.85
CA PRO A 106 9.16 -7.21 2.88
C PRO A 106 9.17 -7.71 1.43
N ALA A 107 10.05 -8.66 1.09
CA ALA A 107 10.11 -9.25 -0.23
C ALA A 107 8.79 -9.95 -0.63
N GLU A 108 8.07 -10.55 0.31
CA GLU A 108 6.76 -11.16 0.06
C GLU A 108 5.71 -10.09 -0.23
N ILE A 109 5.72 -8.99 0.54
CA ILE A 109 4.86 -7.82 0.29
C ILE A 109 5.08 -7.32 -1.14
N PHE A 110 6.34 -7.12 -1.54
CA PHE A 110 6.68 -6.60 -2.87
C PHE A 110 6.26 -7.52 -4.01
N ALA A 111 6.37 -8.84 -3.82
CA ALA A 111 5.90 -9.80 -4.80
C ALA A 111 4.37 -9.73 -4.99
N VAL A 112 3.63 -9.65 -3.87
CA VAL A 112 2.17 -9.54 -3.89
C VAL A 112 1.72 -8.21 -4.50
N VAL A 113 2.34 -7.10 -4.09
CA VAL A 113 2.09 -5.77 -4.66
C VAL A 113 2.31 -5.79 -6.17
N ASN A 114 3.44 -6.32 -6.65
CA ASN A 114 3.70 -6.41 -8.09
C ASN A 114 2.70 -7.29 -8.85
N ASN A 115 2.23 -8.37 -8.24
CA ASN A 115 1.16 -9.17 -8.83
C ASN A 115 -0.14 -8.36 -8.96
N ILE A 116 -0.53 -7.63 -7.91
CA ILE A 116 -1.74 -6.80 -7.92
C ILE A 116 -1.63 -5.68 -8.95
N LEU A 117 -0.50 -4.96 -8.98
CA LEU A 117 -0.25 -3.86 -9.92
C LEU A 117 -0.36 -4.34 -11.37
N THR A 118 0.25 -5.48 -11.70
CA THR A 118 0.27 -6.01 -13.08
C THR A 118 -1.05 -6.65 -13.50
N GLN A 119 -1.71 -7.41 -12.62
CA GLN A 119 -2.92 -8.16 -12.99
C GLN A 119 -4.21 -7.32 -12.90
N PHE A 120 -4.26 -6.36 -11.98
CA PHE A 120 -5.47 -5.58 -11.71
C PHE A 120 -5.34 -4.13 -12.18
N PHE A 121 -4.25 -3.45 -11.84
CA PHE A 121 -4.08 -2.03 -12.15
C PHE A 121 -3.48 -1.77 -13.54
N ASP A 122 -3.21 -2.79 -14.36
CA ASP A 122 -2.56 -2.62 -15.67
C ASP A 122 -1.27 -1.77 -15.61
N LEU A 123 -0.57 -1.84 -14.47
CA LEU A 123 0.67 -1.11 -14.21
C LEU A 123 1.87 -2.06 -14.31
N GLU A 124 3.03 -1.52 -14.68
CA GLU A 124 4.27 -2.29 -14.64
C GLU A 124 4.71 -2.59 -13.20
N GLY A 125 5.34 -3.75 -13.01
CA GLY A 125 5.95 -4.09 -11.74
C GLY A 125 7.16 -3.19 -11.40
N LEU A 126 7.36 -2.96 -10.11
CA LEU A 126 8.38 -2.10 -9.53
C LEU A 126 9.41 -2.93 -8.76
N ASN A 127 10.67 -2.50 -8.81
CA ASN A 127 11.73 -3.02 -7.97
C ASN A 127 11.82 -2.16 -6.71
N PHE A 128 11.23 -2.62 -5.61
CA PHE A 128 11.24 -1.90 -4.33
C PHE A 128 12.54 -2.13 -3.59
N VAL A 129 13.18 -1.04 -3.14
CA VAL A 129 14.39 -1.07 -2.31
C VAL A 129 14.13 -0.27 -1.04
N ILE A 130 14.37 -0.88 0.13
CA ILE A 130 14.27 -0.19 1.41
C ILE A 130 15.62 0.46 1.72
N GLU A 131 15.60 1.75 2.04
CA GLU A 131 16.74 2.50 2.56
C GLU A 131 16.41 2.99 3.97
N GLU A 132 17.27 2.68 4.94
CA GLU A 132 17.14 3.22 6.29
C GLU A 132 17.77 4.62 6.33
N GLU A 133 16.98 5.62 6.73
CA GLU A 133 17.49 6.95 7.02
C GLU A 133 18.21 6.92 8.38
N LYS A 134 19.48 7.33 8.38
CA LYS A 134 20.37 7.28 9.55
C LYS A 134 20.25 8.52 10.42
#